data_AF-A0A1C4JAB2-F1
#
_entry.id   AF-A0A1C4JAB2-F1
#
_cell.length_a   1.000
_cell.length_b   1.000
_cell.length_c   1.000
_cell.angle_alpha   90.00
_cell.angle_beta   90.00
_cell.angle_gamma   90.00
#
_symmetry.space_group_name_H-M   'P 1'
#
loop_
_entity.id
_entity.type
_entity.pdbx_description
1 polymer ?
#
loop_
_entity_poly.entity_id
_entity_poly.type
_entity_poly.pdbx_seq_one_letter_code
_entity_poly.pdbx_strand_id
1 'polypeptide(L)'
;MPDPTQLTQPDEALRQTLAIEEAGDIRQLLTRIADRLTGNLPSAAMREVNRLAYARQYAEAEHGYGTEMAGAVERALLRQMPRLDDRTITRGEYALLLRARAGRSTRAERVAELQREAAEAYTSAHPREGQARAALVYARIDGNASA
;
A
#
# COMPACT_ATOMS: atom_id res chain seq x y z
N MET A 1 -13.14 19.88 -28.66
CA MET A 1 -13.62 18.64 -28.03
C MET A 1 -12.45 18.03 -27.29
N PRO A 2 -12.31 18.22 -25.97
CA PRO A 2 -11.22 17.59 -25.21
C PRO A 2 -11.49 16.08 -25.06
N ASP A 3 -10.41 15.32 -25.08
CA ASP A 3 -10.37 13.85 -25.14
C ASP A 3 -10.81 13.21 -23.79
N PRO A 4 -11.79 12.29 -23.76
CA PRO A 4 -12.34 11.71 -22.52
C PRO A 4 -11.39 10.77 -21.75
N THR A 5 -10.15 10.59 -22.20
CA THR A 5 -9.16 9.74 -21.50
C THR A 5 -8.23 10.48 -20.54
N GLN A 6 -8.25 11.81 -20.49
CA GLN A 6 -7.46 12.57 -19.50
C GLN A 6 -8.26 12.72 -18.20
N LEU A 7 -8.23 11.67 -17.37
CA LEU A 7 -8.40 11.88 -15.94
C LEU A 7 -7.27 12.83 -15.51
N THR A 8 -7.61 13.95 -14.89
CA THR A 8 -6.66 14.93 -14.39
C THR A 8 -5.70 14.25 -13.40
N GLN A 9 -4.39 14.35 -13.64
CA GLN A 9 -3.31 13.84 -12.76
C GLN A 9 -3.56 14.00 -11.24
N PRO A 10 -4.14 15.11 -10.72
CA PRO A 10 -4.49 15.23 -9.30
C PRO A 10 -5.50 14.19 -8.79
N ASP A 11 -6.48 13.77 -9.61
CA ASP A 11 -7.47 12.77 -9.20
C ASP A 11 -6.87 11.37 -9.14
N GLU A 12 -5.90 11.06 -10.00
CA GLU A 12 -5.18 9.79 -9.97
C GLU A 12 -4.28 9.70 -8.74
N ALA A 13 -3.57 10.78 -8.40
CA ALA A 13 -2.75 10.84 -7.19
C ALA A 13 -3.59 10.64 -5.92
N LEU A 14 -4.76 11.29 -5.83
CA LEU A 14 -5.67 11.11 -4.71
C LEU A 14 -6.16 9.65 -4.57
N ARG A 15 -6.56 9.02 -5.70
CA ARG A 15 -6.97 7.60 -5.69
C ARG A 15 -5.85 6.67 -5.26
N GLN A 16 -4.61 6.95 -5.67
CA GLN A 16 -3.45 6.16 -5.27
C GLN A 16 -3.19 6.30 -3.76
N THR A 17 -3.26 7.52 -3.22
CA THR A 17 -3.12 7.77 -1.77
C THR A 17 -4.17 7.01 -0.96
N LEU A 18 -5.46 7.12 -1.35
CA LEU A 18 -6.54 6.41 -0.68
C LEU A 18 -6.37 4.89 -0.73
N ALA A 19 -5.90 4.35 -1.86
CA ALA A 19 -5.62 2.92 -1.98
C ALA A 19 -4.44 2.46 -1.12
N ILE A 20 -3.44 3.31 -0.90
CA ILE A 20 -2.31 3.04 0.02
C ILE A 20 -2.78 3.07 1.47
N GLU A 21 -3.61 4.04 1.85
CA GLU A 21 -4.20 4.15 3.19
C GLU A 21 -5.08 2.92 3.48
N GLU A 22 -6.01 2.58 2.57
CA GLU A 22 -6.85 1.38 2.69
C GLU A 22 -5.99 0.10 2.79
N ALA A 23 -4.91 0.00 2.02
CA ALA A 23 -3.98 -1.12 2.11
C ALA A 23 -3.26 -1.16 3.48
N GLY A 24 -2.89 -0.01 4.05
CA GLY A 24 -2.34 0.11 5.39
C GLY A 24 -3.30 -0.41 6.47
N ASP A 25 -4.57 0.00 6.39
CA ASP A 25 -5.62 -0.38 7.34
C ASP A 25 -5.88 -1.90 7.30
N ILE A 26 -5.95 -2.48 6.09
CA ILE A 26 -6.12 -3.92 5.92
C ILE A 26 -4.93 -4.69 6.49
N ARG A 27 -3.68 -4.23 6.28
CA ARG A 27 -2.50 -4.86 6.87
C ARG A 27 -2.53 -4.83 8.41
N GLN A 28 -2.99 -3.72 8.99
CA GLN A 28 -3.13 -3.60 10.43
C GLN A 28 -4.21 -4.56 10.97
N LEU A 29 -5.35 -4.66 10.29
CA LEU A 29 -6.43 -5.60 10.64
C LEU A 29 -5.96 -7.06 10.54
N LEU A 30 -5.23 -7.44 9.49
CA LEU A 30 -4.65 -8.78 9.35
C LEU A 30 -3.67 -9.10 10.49
N THR A 31 -2.86 -8.13 10.89
CA THR A 31 -1.92 -8.27 12.02
C THR A 31 -2.66 -8.48 13.34
N ARG A 32 -3.69 -7.68 13.61
CA ARG A 32 -4.51 -7.82 14.83
C ARG A 32 -5.21 -9.18 14.90
N ILE A 33 -5.72 -9.70 13.77
CA ILE A 33 -6.29 -11.04 13.69
C ILE A 33 -5.22 -12.10 13.99
N ALA A 34 -4.02 -11.97 13.44
CA ALA A 34 -2.91 -12.90 13.70
C ALA A 34 -2.52 -12.93 15.19
N ASP A 35 -2.46 -11.77 15.85
CA ASP A 35 -2.16 -11.68 17.28
C ASP A 35 -3.25 -12.37 18.11
N ARG A 36 -4.51 -12.17 17.76
CA ARG A 36 -5.65 -12.81 18.42
C ARG A 36 -5.63 -14.32 18.29
N LEU A 37 -5.28 -14.84 17.12
CA LEU A 37 -5.16 -16.28 16.85
C LEU A 37 -3.98 -16.91 17.60
N THR A 38 -2.87 -16.17 17.73
CA THR A 38 -1.70 -16.62 18.49
C THR A 38 -2.01 -16.68 19.99
N GLY A 39 -2.79 -15.72 20.51
CA GLY A 39 -3.17 -15.67 21.92
C GLY A 39 -4.28 -16.65 22.34
N ASN A 40 -5.14 -17.09 21.42
CA ASN A 40 -6.32 -17.90 21.75
C ASN A 40 -6.32 -19.28 21.09
N LEU A 41 -5.87 -20.28 21.85
CA LEU A 41 -5.79 -21.68 21.44
C LEU A 41 -4.99 -21.83 20.12
N PRO A 42 -3.71 -21.46 20.10
CA PRO A 42 -2.91 -21.47 18.87
C PRO A 42 -2.83 -22.86 18.23
N SER A 43 -2.88 -23.92 19.01
CA SER A 43 -2.85 -25.31 18.54
C SER A 43 -4.21 -25.82 18.03
N ALA A 44 -5.30 -25.09 18.22
CA ALA A 44 -6.61 -25.51 17.72
C ALA A 44 -6.66 -25.43 16.20
N ALA A 45 -7.45 -26.31 15.58
CA ALA A 45 -7.66 -26.31 14.14
C ALA A 45 -8.31 -25.00 13.67
N MET A 46 -7.74 -24.40 12.63
CA MET A 46 -8.34 -23.29 11.92
C MET A 46 -9.42 -23.83 10.97
N ARG A 47 -10.57 -23.16 10.93
CA ARG A 47 -11.74 -23.57 10.12
C ARG A 47 -12.22 -22.39 9.30
N GLU A 48 -12.85 -22.66 8.16
CA GLU A 48 -13.31 -21.60 7.25
C GLU A 48 -14.32 -20.68 7.93
N VAL A 49 -15.20 -21.24 8.77
CA VAL A 49 -16.13 -20.47 9.60
C VAL A 49 -15.39 -19.46 10.52
N ASN A 50 -14.24 -19.85 11.08
CA ASN A 50 -13.44 -18.93 11.92
C ASN A 50 -12.85 -17.80 11.06
N ARG A 51 -12.35 -18.13 9.87
CA ARG A 51 -11.80 -17.14 8.92
C ARG A 51 -12.85 -16.07 8.57
N LEU A 52 -14.06 -16.50 8.22
CA LEU A 52 -15.18 -15.60 7.93
C LEU A 52 -15.57 -14.77 9.16
N ALA A 53 -15.71 -15.41 10.32
CA ALA A 53 -16.08 -14.73 11.56
C ALA A 53 -15.06 -13.66 11.97
N TYR A 54 -13.76 -13.94 11.88
CA TYR A 54 -12.73 -12.94 12.20
C TYR A 54 -12.74 -11.76 11.22
N ALA A 55 -12.89 -12.01 9.92
CA ALA A 55 -12.95 -10.93 8.93
C ALA A 55 -14.12 -9.98 9.23
N ARG A 56 -15.31 -10.55 9.46
CA ARG A 56 -16.51 -9.79 9.80
C ARG A 56 -16.35 -9.04 11.13
N GLN A 57 -15.95 -9.74 12.19
CA GLN A 57 -15.85 -9.17 13.54
C GLN A 57 -14.90 -7.97 13.56
N TYR A 58 -13.74 -8.07 12.89
CA TYR A 58 -12.77 -6.99 12.87
C TYR A 58 -13.20 -5.83 11.97
N ALA A 59 -13.88 -6.11 10.85
CA ALA A 59 -14.43 -5.04 10.01
C ALA A 59 -15.56 -4.27 10.72
N GLU A 60 -16.48 -4.97 11.38
CA GLU A 60 -17.57 -4.36 12.16
C GLU A 60 -17.04 -3.63 13.41
N ALA A 61 -16.01 -4.15 14.07
CA ALA A 61 -15.40 -3.49 15.23
C ALA A 61 -14.73 -2.16 14.86
N GLU A 62 -14.17 -2.05 13.65
CA GLU A 62 -13.48 -0.84 13.18
C GLU A 62 -14.44 0.18 12.56
N HIS A 63 -15.40 -0.27 11.75
CA HIS A 63 -16.24 0.60 10.93
C HIS A 63 -17.73 0.62 11.33
N GLY A 64 -18.06 0.02 12.46
CA GLY A 64 -19.41 -0.07 12.98
C GLY A 64 -20.21 -1.25 12.41
N TYR A 65 -21.19 -1.71 13.19
CA TYR A 65 -22.01 -2.85 12.84
C TYR A 65 -22.96 -2.53 11.67
N GLY A 66 -23.01 -3.41 10.68
CA GLY A 66 -23.96 -3.34 9.56
C GLY A 66 -23.75 -2.19 8.57
N THR A 67 -22.61 -1.50 8.63
CA THR A 67 -22.31 -0.39 7.72
C THR A 67 -21.80 -0.91 6.37
N GLU A 68 -22.01 -0.13 5.30
CA GLU A 68 -21.47 -0.47 3.98
C GLU A 68 -19.95 -0.53 3.98
N MET A 69 -19.31 0.34 4.77
CA MET A 69 -17.86 0.36 4.96
C MET A 69 -17.36 -0.93 5.63
N ALA A 70 -18.00 -1.40 6.70
CA ALA A 70 -17.66 -2.67 7.32
C ALA A 70 -17.79 -3.83 6.32
N GLY A 71 -18.85 -3.84 5.51
CA GLY A 71 -19.01 -4.84 4.45
C GLY A 71 -17.92 -4.76 3.36
N ALA A 72 -17.48 -3.56 2.98
CA ALA A 72 -16.40 -3.37 2.03
C ALA A 72 -15.06 -3.87 2.57
N VAL A 73 -14.76 -3.53 3.82
CA VAL A 73 -13.53 -3.94 4.53
C VAL A 73 -13.51 -5.44 4.81
N GLU A 74 -14.65 -6.04 5.18
CA GLU A 74 -14.77 -7.50 5.32
C GLU A 74 -14.40 -8.19 3.99
N ARG A 75 -14.96 -7.74 2.86
CA ARG A 75 -14.62 -8.29 1.54
C ARG A 75 -13.15 -8.08 1.19
N ALA A 76 -12.57 -6.92 1.52
CA ALA A 76 -11.16 -6.64 1.30
C ALA A 76 -10.26 -7.58 2.13
N LEU A 77 -10.57 -7.78 3.42
CA LEU A 77 -9.90 -8.74 4.28
C LEU A 77 -9.99 -10.15 3.72
N LEU A 78 -11.17 -10.61 3.34
CA LEU A 78 -11.37 -11.95 2.78
C LEU A 78 -10.63 -12.18 1.47
N ARG A 79 -10.34 -11.15 0.68
CA ARG A 79 -9.48 -11.27 -0.52
C ARG A 79 -8.02 -11.49 -0.16
N GLN A 80 -7.56 -10.92 0.95
CA GLN A 80 -6.16 -11.02 1.40
C GLN A 80 -5.90 -12.24 2.31
N MET A 81 -6.92 -12.66 3.06
CA MET A 81 -6.85 -13.83 3.94
C MET A 81 -6.72 -15.11 3.12
N PRO A 82 -5.68 -15.94 3.36
CA PRO A 82 -5.52 -17.23 2.70
C PRO A 82 -6.78 -18.09 2.86
N ARG A 83 -7.16 -18.84 1.83
CA ARG A 83 -8.20 -19.85 1.97
C ARG A 83 -7.65 -21.07 2.68
N LEU A 84 -8.52 -21.76 3.42
CA LEU A 84 -8.18 -23.04 4.01
C LEU A 84 -8.52 -24.12 3.00
N ASP A 85 -7.50 -24.77 2.47
CA ASP A 85 -7.65 -25.92 1.59
C ASP A 85 -7.86 -27.19 2.42
N ASP A 86 -7.83 -28.38 1.79
CA ASP A 86 -8.06 -29.68 2.47
C ASP A 86 -7.03 -30.01 3.57
N ARG A 87 -5.91 -29.29 3.62
CA ARG A 87 -4.93 -29.45 4.69
C ARG A 87 -5.44 -28.81 5.97
N THR A 88 -5.50 -29.60 7.04
CA THR A 88 -5.71 -29.06 8.39
C THR A 88 -4.49 -28.27 8.82
N ILE A 89 -4.70 -27.00 9.17
CA ILE A 89 -3.69 -26.14 9.80
C ILE A 89 -4.23 -25.60 11.12
N THR A 90 -3.30 -25.28 12.02
CA THR A 90 -3.60 -24.68 13.31
C THR A 90 -3.83 -23.17 13.19
N ARG A 91 -4.45 -22.59 14.21
CA ARG A 91 -4.63 -21.13 14.33
C ARG A 91 -3.29 -20.39 14.35
N GLY A 92 -2.28 -20.95 15.03
CA GLY A 92 -0.93 -20.40 15.07
C GLY A 92 -0.25 -20.41 13.70
N GLU A 93 -0.34 -21.52 12.96
CA GLU A 93 0.17 -21.57 11.58
C GLU A 93 -0.54 -20.57 10.68
N TYR A 94 -1.87 -20.46 10.79
CA TYR A 94 -2.63 -19.48 10.02
C TYR A 94 -2.24 -18.03 10.37
N ALA A 95 -1.94 -17.73 11.64
CA ALA A 95 -1.45 -16.42 12.06
C ALA A 95 -0.13 -16.04 11.38
N LEU A 96 0.79 -17.00 11.18
CA LEU A 96 2.03 -16.75 10.42
C LEU A 96 1.73 -16.39 8.96
N LEU A 97 0.76 -17.06 8.33
CA LEU A 97 0.34 -16.74 6.96
C LEU A 97 -0.27 -15.33 6.86
N LEU A 98 -1.06 -14.93 7.85
CA LEU A 98 -1.63 -13.57 7.91
C LEU A 98 -0.54 -12.51 8.07
N ARG A 99 0.45 -12.72 8.94
CA ARG A 99 1.60 -11.81 9.09
C ARG A 99 2.41 -11.71 7.80
N ALA A 100 2.62 -12.84 7.12
CA ALA A 100 3.29 -12.86 5.82
C ALA A 100 2.50 -12.10 4.73
N ARG A 101 1.16 -12.03 4.82
CA ARG A 101 0.34 -11.19 3.94
C ARG A 101 0.38 -9.72 4.34
N ALA A 102 0.31 -9.43 5.64
CA ALA A 102 0.41 -8.08 6.18
C ALA A 102 1.78 -7.42 5.88
N GLY A 103 2.86 -8.20 5.76
CA GLY A 103 4.18 -7.67 5.42
C GLY A 103 4.42 -7.36 3.94
N ARG A 104 3.50 -7.73 3.02
CA ARG A 104 3.70 -7.52 1.58
C ARG A 104 3.25 -6.12 1.17
N SER A 105 4.07 -5.45 0.37
CA SER A 105 3.69 -4.21 -0.28
C SER A 105 2.72 -4.46 -1.44
N THR A 106 1.78 -3.53 -1.63
CA THR A 106 0.84 -3.57 -2.75
C THR A 106 1.48 -3.04 -4.03
N ARG A 107 0.82 -3.30 -5.17
CA ARG A 107 1.24 -2.71 -6.45
C ARG A 107 1.24 -1.18 -6.40
N ALA A 108 0.23 -0.57 -5.76
CA ALA A 108 0.12 0.87 -5.64
C ALA A 108 1.31 1.45 -4.84
N GLU A 109 1.65 0.81 -3.71
CA GLU A 109 2.81 1.17 -2.91
C GLU A 109 4.12 1.04 -3.70
N ARG A 110 4.28 -0.04 -4.47
CA ARG A 110 5.48 -0.24 -5.29
C ARG A 110 5.57 0.78 -6.43
N VAL A 111 4.45 1.15 -7.03
CA VAL A 111 4.41 2.21 -8.04
C VAL A 111 4.79 3.56 -7.42
N ALA A 112 4.25 3.91 -6.25
CA ALA A 112 4.58 5.14 -5.54
C ALA A 112 6.06 5.17 -5.10
N GLU A 113 6.64 4.02 -4.74
CA GLU A 113 8.07 3.88 -4.48
C GLU A 113 8.90 4.14 -5.74
N LEU A 114 8.58 3.49 -6.86
CA LEU A 114 9.27 3.70 -8.14
C LEU A 114 9.16 5.16 -8.63
N GLN A 115 8.02 5.81 -8.40
CA GLN A 115 7.85 7.23 -8.73
C GLN A 115 8.73 8.14 -7.87
N ARG A 116 8.90 7.84 -6.58
CA ARG A 116 9.84 8.54 -5.70
C ARG A 116 11.28 8.33 -6.14
N GLU A 117 11.67 7.08 -6.40
CA GLU A 117 13.00 6.74 -6.93
C GLU A 117 13.29 7.49 -8.24
N ALA A 118 12.31 7.56 -9.15
CA ALA A 118 12.44 8.29 -10.41
C ALA A 118 12.58 9.81 -10.20
N ALA A 119 11.81 10.40 -9.28
CA ALA A 119 11.90 11.81 -8.94
C ALA A 119 13.26 12.15 -8.29
N GLU A 120 13.75 11.30 -7.39
CA GLU A 120 15.07 11.43 -6.77
C GLU A 120 16.19 11.31 -7.80
N ALA A 121 16.08 10.36 -8.73
CA ALA A 121 17.02 10.18 -9.82
C ALA A 121 17.05 11.39 -10.78
N TYR A 122 15.87 11.92 -11.13
CA TYR A 122 15.73 13.13 -11.94
C TYR A 122 16.40 14.33 -11.25
N THR A 123 16.10 14.54 -9.96
CA THR A 123 16.65 15.64 -9.16
C THR A 123 18.17 15.51 -9.00
N SER A 124 18.68 14.29 -8.81
CA SER A 124 20.12 14.00 -8.68
C SER A 124 20.89 14.11 -10.01
N ALA A 125 20.22 14.00 -11.17
CA ALA A 125 20.83 14.20 -12.49
C ALA A 125 20.89 15.68 -12.91
N HIS A 126 20.01 16.53 -12.37
CA HIS A 126 19.94 17.97 -12.66
C HIS A 126 21.05 18.91 -12.10
N PRO A 127 22.00 18.51 -11.22
CA PRO A 127 23.10 19.39 -10.82
C PRO A 127 23.96 19.83 -12.01
N ARG A 128 24.07 19.00 -13.05
CA ARG A 128 24.89 19.28 -14.23
C ARG A 128 24.28 20.33 -15.16
N GLU A 129 22.97 20.41 -15.28
CA GLU A 129 22.32 21.41 -16.13
C GLU A 129 22.32 22.80 -15.50
N GLY A 130 22.07 22.89 -14.18
CA GLY A 130 22.19 24.13 -13.42
C GLY A 130 23.62 24.67 -13.44
N GLN A 131 24.61 23.79 -13.23
CA GLN A 131 26.03 24.14 -13.34
C GLN A 131 26.44 24.49 -14.78
N ALA A 132 25.93 23.80 -15.80
CA ALA A 132 26.22 24.13 -17.20
C ALA A 132 25.64 25.48 -17.61
N ARG A 133 24.40 25.81 -17.18
CA ARG A 133 23.80 27.13 -17.41
C ARG A 133 24.55 28.22 -16.66
N ALA A 134 24.93 27.99 -15.41
CA ALA A 134 25.76 28.93 -14.65
C ALA A 134 27.12 29.15 -15.33
N ALA A 135 27.79 28.08 -15.78
CA ALA A 135 29.07 28.17 -16.49
C ALA A 135 28.97 28.95 -17.81
N LEU A 136 27.88 28.78 -18.57
CA LEU A 136 27.62 29.55 -19.79
C LEU A 136 27.38 31.04 -19.50
N VAL A 137 26.69 31.35 -18.39
CA VAL A 137 26.48 32.74 -17.96
C VAL A 137 27.79 33.39 -17.53
N TYR A 138 28.62 32.71 -16.74
CA TYR A 138 29.95 33.19 -16.36
C TYR A 138 30.86 33.39 -17.57
N ALA A 139 30.93 32.42 -18.50
CA ALA A 139 31.72 32.55 -19.72
C ALA A 139 31.30 33.74 -20.60
N ARG A 140 29.99 34.07 -20.63
CA ARG A 140 29.48 35.24 -21.35
C ARG A 140 29.86 36.57 -20.68
N ILE A 141 29.88 36.60 -19.35
CA ILE A 141 30.26 37.79 -18.57
C ILE A 141 31.76 38.04 -18.72
N ASP A 142 32.60 37.01 -18.57
CA ASP A 142 34.05 37.12 -18.67
C ASP A 142 34.52 37.43 -20.10
N GLY A 143 33.86 36.83 -21.11
CA GLY A 143 34.14 37.11 -22.52
C GLY A 143 33.80 38.55 -22.94
N ASN A 144 32.82 39.18 -22.29
CA ASN A 144 32.45 40.58 -22.55
C ASN A 144 33.32 41.60 -21.78
N ALA A 145 34.07 41.17 -20.76
CA ALA A 145 34.97 42.04 -20.00
C ALA A 145 36.38 42.18 -20.63
N SER A 146 36.67 41.38 -21.67
CA SER A 146 37.98 41.32 -22.34
C SER A 146 38.00 41.98 -23.74
N ALA A 147 36.96 42.74 -24.11
CA ALA A 147 36.83 43.49 -25.36
C ALA A 147 36.73 44.99 -25.08
#